data_AF-A0A1Q6EE06-F1
#
_entry.id   AF-A0A1Q6EE06-F1
#
_cell.length_a   1.000
_cell.length_b   1.000
_cell.length_c   1.000
_cell.angle_alpha   90.00
_cell.angle_beta   90.00
_cell.angle_gamma   90.00
#
_symmetry.space_group_name_H-M   'P 1'
#
loop_
_entity.id
_entity.type
_entity.pdbx_description
1 polymer ?
#
loop_
_entity_poly.entity_id
_entity_poly.type
_entity_poly.pdbx_seq_one_letter_code
_entity_poly.pdbx_strand_id
1 'polypeptide(L)'
;MRKAVYLLFVIVALASCSKPEARHDREIGQAEQLMECNPDSALTILEAIDPSDLKVDSLKAKFHYLKAYGHMSANRSMVGDSLISFAHNYYRGKDVVKDIRSASALAFYKFWIGDTPGSIVMLDSLSSLSDVPDSLMVVVLRIRVLLGASEYQGRQIIPLAKRLYKLETDTQRKEEAKYMLLAGYEYAEETDSALYLVKQLIDYARDHKWGDKQFQFAIERAQLLTEAGREDESDRLIGEIFSNAGSDNGAADLLYLQYAINALNRGDVGPAAQYLATADSLAFRMRGNDDAYFRSYSNMLHAIIDFKQTGRIKLIQIAGLNNRMNERFNRLKASQWESERDALHQRNRALALKAESRQKTVIILVLCLAAFLILGGSAWIIRTRRQRERDKEERIEALQKMVDEYKSAPAQETKKAGLSALRGIMLKQLGIIKMVAETPTEQNREMLRKISSIDGETNGELVDWGKVFELIDNLYSGFYSRLRRQYGDLLSQKEEQIIVLMVAGFSTKEISVITGQTTSTIYVRKSSIRKKLGVPEKDDIVAFLRHRSID
;
A
#
# COMPACT_ATOMS: atom_id res chain seq x y z
N MET A 1 -32.61 24.82 6.52
CA MET A 1 -31.24 24.41 6.94
C MET A 1 -31.02 22.89 6.99
N ARG A 2 -31.84 22.09 7.70
CA ARG A 2 -31.66 20.60 7.75
C ARG A 2 -31.58 19.92 6.37
N LYS A 3 -32.47 20.27 5.44
CA LYS A 3 -32.50 19.66 4.09
C LYS A 3 -31.25 19.97 3.24
N ALA A 4 -30.66 21.16 3.39
CA ALA A 4 -29.45 21.55 2.66
C ALA A 4 -28.21 20.79 3.15
N VAL A 5 -28.14 20.51 4.46
CA VAL A 5 -27.05 19.71 5.05
C VAL A 5 -27.11 18.25 4.60
N TYR A 6 -28.31 17.65 4.55
CA TYR A 6 -28.47 16.29 4.00
C TYR A 6 -28.14 16.22 2.50
N LEU A 7 -28.52 17.24 1.72
CA LEU A 7 -28.19 17.31 0.29
C LEU A 7 -26.68 17.41 0.07
N LEU A 8 -25.97 18.22 0.86
CA LEU A 8 -24.51 18.34 0.80
C LEU A 8 -23.82 17.02 1.17
N PHE A 9 -24.34 16.31 2.17
CA PHE A 9 -23.79 15.00 2.59
C PHE A 9 -23.98 13.93 1.52
N VAL A 10 -25.12 13.94 0.82
CA VAL A 10 -25.40 13.04 -0.32
C VAL A 10 -24.51 13.35 -1.51
N ILE A 11 -24.28 14.64 -1.83
CA ILE A 11 -23.41 15.05 -2.94
C ILE A 11 -21.94 14.67 -2.65
N VAL A 12 -21.45 14.85 -1.42
CA VAL A 12 -20.08 14.45 -1.02
C VAL A 12 -19.93 12.92 -0.99
N ALA A 13 -20.95 12.18 -0.55
CA ALA A 13 -20.94 10.72 -0.60
C ALA A 13 -20.97 10.17 -2.04
N LEU A 14 -21.69 10.83 -2.95
CA LEU A 14 -21.75 10.41 -4.37
C LEU A 14 -20.49 10.82 -5.16
N ALA A 15 -19.88 11.96 -4.86
CA ALA A 15 -18.61 12.38 -5.49
C ALA A 15 -17.41 11.51 -5.06
N SER A 16 -17.48 10.88 -3.88
CA SER A 16 -16.44 9.97 -3.38
C SER A 16 -16.55 8.53 -3.91
N CYS A 17 -17.54 8.25 -4.77
CA CYS A 17 -17.84 6.90 -5.29
C CYS A 17 -17.56 6.71 -6.79
N SER A 18 -16.70 7.53 -7.43
CA SER A 18 -16.09 7.09 -8.69
C SER A 18 -15.10 5.97 -8.39
N LYS A 19 -15.44 4.72 -8.71
CA LYS A 19 -14.57 3.55 -8.45
C LYS A 19 -13.19 3.79 -9.09
N PRO A 20 -12.10 3.93 -8.31
CA PRO A 20 -10.75 4.18 -8.83
C PRO A 20 -10.32 3.16 -9.89
N GLU A 21 -10.78 1.91 -9.74
CA GLU A 21 -10.53 0.83 -10.69
C GLU A 21 -11.07 1.12 -12.09
N ALA A 22 -12.27 1.68 -12.22
CA ALA A 22 -12.85 2.00 -13.53
C ALA A 22 -12.11 3.16 -14.22
N ARG A 23 -11.53 4.07 -13.44
CA ARG A 23 -10.67 5.14 -13.97
C ARG A 23 -9.36 4.57 -14.49
N HIS A 24 -8.67 3.75 -13.69
CA HIS A 24 -7.40 3.16 -14.10
C HIS A 24 -7.55 2.21 -15.28
N ASP A 25 -8.64 1.43 -15.35
CA ASP A 25 -8.92 0.59 -16.52
C ASP A 25 -9.05 1.43 -17.81
N ARG A 26 -9.73 2.58 -17.74
CA ARG A 26 -9.82 3.52 -18.87
C ARG A 26 -8.46 4.11 -19.24
N GLU A 27 -7.66 4.55 -18.27
CA GLU A 27 -6.31 5.11 -18.51
C GLU A 27 -5.40 4.05 -19.16
N ILE A 28 -5.40 2.82 -18.65
CA ILE A 28 -4.63 1.70 -19.20
C ILE A 28 -5.14 1.33 -20.61
N GLY A 29 -6.46 1.35 -20.82
CA GLY A 29 -7.05 1.15 -22.15
C GLY A 29 -6.65 2.22 -23.16
N GLN A 30 -6.55 3.48 -22.75
CA GLN A 30 -6.04 4.57 -23.60
C GLN A 30 -4.56 4.36 -23.93
N ALA A 31 -3.75 3.96 -22.96
CA ALA A 31 -2.34 3.63 -23.19
C ALA A 31 -2.18 2.47 -24.19
N GLU A 32 -3.02 1.44 -24.10
CA GLU A 32 -3.01 0.30 -25.04
C GLU A 32 -3.28 0.74 -26.49
N GLN A 33 -4.27 1.62 -26.70
CA GLN A 33 -4.59 2.15 -28.02
C GLN A 33 -3.44 2.97 -28.64
N LEU A 34 -2.70 3.69 -27.80
CA LEU A 34 -1.56 4.49 -28.24
C LEU A 34 -0.29 3.66 -28.44
N MET A 35 -0.20 2.46 -27.88
CA MET A 35 1.03 1.68 -27.79
C MET A 35 1.70 1.41 -29.15
N GLU A 36 0.91 1.12 -30.18
CA GLU A 36 1.43 0.77 -31.51
C GLU A 36 1.93 1.99 -32.30
N CYS A 37 1.29 3.15 -32.12
CA CYS A 37 1.58 4.36 -32.92
C CYS A 37 2.42 5.40 -32.17
N ASN A 38 2.33 5.43 -30.84
CA ASN A 38 2.99 6.42 -29.98
C ASN A 38 3.31 5.83 -28.59
N PRO A 39 4.31 4.94 -28.52
CA PRO A 39 4.66 4.24 -27.27
C PRO A 39 5.10 5.21 -26.16
N ASP A 40 5.72 6.34 -26.49
CA ASP A 40 6.15 7.35 -25.50
C ASP A 40 4.96 8.00 -24.78
N SER A 41 3.90 8.33 -25.52
CA SER A 41 2.67 8.87 -24.94
C SER A 41 1.95 7.81 -24.10
N ALA A 42 1.92 6.56 -24.58
CA ALA A 42 1.36 5.44 -23.82
C ALA A 42 2.10 5.24 -22.49
N LEU A 43 3.43 5.26 -22.51
CA LEU A 43 4.28 5.13 -21.32
C LEU A 43 4.04 6.29 -20.33
N THR A 44 3.87 7.52 -20.83
CA THR A 44 3.58 8.68 -19.97
C THR A 44 2.26 8.50 -19.21
N ILE A 45 1.22 7.95 -19.85
CA ILE A 45 -0.05 7.63 -19.18
C ILE A 45 0.17 6.55 -18.11
N LEU A 46 0.93 5.50 -18.43
CA LEU A 46 1.20 4.40 -17.49
C LEU A 46 2.07 4.87 -16.30
N GLU A 47 3.02 5.77 -16.52
CA GLU A 47 3.87 6.32 -15.46
C GLU A 47 3.09 7.17 -14.45
N ALA A 48 1.95 7.74 -14.84
CA ALA A 48 1.07 8.49 -13.95
C ALA A 48 0.26 7.58 -13.00
N ILE A 49 0.19 6.27 -13.25
CA ILE A 49 -0.56 5.30 -12.44
C ILE A 49 0.35 4.71 -11.36
N ASP A 50 -0.07 4.82 -10.10
CA ASP A 50 0.60 4.14 -8.99
C ASP A 50 0.23 2.64 -9.01
N PRO A 51 1.20 1.72 -9.16
CA PRO A 51 0.91 0.28 -9.21
C PRO A 51 0.23 -0.25 -7.95
N SER A 52 0.40 0.40 -6.80
CA SER A 52 -0.25 0.00 -5.54
C SER A 52 -1.76 0.25 -5.52
N ASP A 53 -2.26 1.09 -6.43
CA ASP A 53 -3.69 1.37 -6.57
C ASP A 53 -4.39 0.30 -7.44
N LEU A 54 -3.63 -0.52 -8.17
CA LEU A 54 -4.13 -1.63 -8.98
C LEU A 54 -4.32 -2.88 -8.10
N LYS A 55 -5.57 -3.19 -7.71
CA LYS A 55 -5.87 -4.36 -6.87
C LYS A 55 -6.21 -5.61 -7.67
N VAL A 56 -6.83 -5.44 -8.84
CA VAL A 56 -7.30 -6.54 -9.70
C VAL A 56 -6.15 -7.08 -10.56
N ASP A 57 -5.96 -8.39 -10.55
CA ASP A 57 -4.83 -9.03 -11.24
C ASP A 57 -4.86 -8.86 -12.76
N SER A 58 -6.05 -8.77 -13.37
CA SER A 58 -6.17 -8.46 -14.81
C SER A 58 -5.62 -7.07 -15.15
N LEU A 59 -5.91 -6.08 -14.31
CA LEU A 59 -5.41 -4.71 -14.48
C LEU A 59 -3.91 -4.62 -14.21
N LYS A 60 -3.41 -5.29 -13.16
CA LYS A 60 -1.97 -5.39 -12.89
C LYS A 60 -1.23 -6.04 -14.06
N ALA A 61 -1.73 -7.17 -14.57
CA ALA A 61 -1.12 -7.87 -15.69
C ALA A 61 -1.09 -7.00 -16.93
N LYS A 62 -2.20 -6.31 -17.25
CA LYS A 62 -2.28 -5.38 -18.38
C LYS A 62 -1.31 -4.22 -18.24
N PHE A 63 -1.24 -3.62 -17.05
CA PHE A 63 -0.32 -2.54 -16.74
C PHE A 63 1.15 -2.94 -16.92
N HIS A 64 1.58 -4.05 -16.29
CA HIS A 64 2.97 -4.51 -16.39
C HIS A 64 3.34 -4.99 -17.79
N TYR A 65 2.41 -5.65 -18.50
CA TYR A 65 2.58 -5.99 -19.90
C TYR A 65 2.82 -4.75 -20.76
N LEU A 66 1.92 -3.75 -20.70
CA LEU A 66 2.01 -2.57 -21.55
C LEU A 66 3.24 -1.73 -21.24
N LYS A 67 3.64 -1.64 -19.96
CA LYS A 67 4.86 -0.93 -19.58
C LYS A 67 6.10 -1.58 -20.18
N ALA A 68 6.27 -2.89 -19.98
CA ALA A 68 7.41 -3.63 -20.50
C ALA A 68 7.42 -3.66 -22.04
N TYR A 69 6.25 -3.88 -22.67
CA TYR A 69 6.11 -3.87 -24.12
C TYR A 69 6.41 -2.48 -24.70
N GLY A 70 5.96 -1.40 -24.05
CA GLY A 70 6.28 -0.03 -24.45
C GLY A 70 7.78 0.27 -24.36
N HIS A 71 8.45 -0.15 -23.28
CA HIS A 71 9.91 -0.02 -23.19
C HIS A 71 10.63 -0.82 -24.28
N MET A 72 10.22 -2.06 -24.54
CA MET A 72 10.77 -2.88 -25.63
C MET A 72 10.58 -2.20 -26.99
N SER A 73 9.36 -1.76 -27.32
CA SER A 73 9.02 -1.12 -28.59
C SER A 73 9.71 0.23 -28.79
N ALA A 74 9.98 0.97 -27.71
CA ALA A 74 10.72 2.24 -27.75
C ALA A 74 12.24 2.07 -27.56
N ASN A 75 12.76 0.83 -27.53
CA ASN A 75 14.16 0.50 -27.29
C ASN A 75 14.73 1.17 -26.00
N ARG A 76 13.92 1.21 -24.94
CA ARG A 76 14.28 1.74 -23.62
C ARG A 76 14.77 0.62 -22.71
N SER A 77 15.52 1.00 -21.67
CA SER A 77 15.96 0.08 -20.63
C SER A 77 14.78 -0.61 -19.94
N MET A 78 14.84 -1.94 -19.84
CA MET A 78 13.81 -2.75 -19.18
C MET A 78 14.19 -3.20 -17.77
N VAL A 79 15.31 -2.74 -17.21
CA VAL A 79 15.81 -3.21 -15.90
C VAL A 79 14.74 -3.10 -14.79
N GLY A 80 13.87 -2.10 -14.86
CA GLY A 80 12.78 -1.88 -13.91
C GLY A 80 11.50 -2.71 -14.12
N ASP A 81 11.43 -3.58 -15.13
CA ASP A 81 10.22 -4.27 -15.59
C ASP A 81 10.11 -5.72 -15.11
N SER A 82 10.70 -6.08 -13.97
CA SER A 82 10.71 -7.46 -13.44
C SER A 82 9.33 -8.14 -13.35
N LEU A 83 8.27 -7.34 -13.19
CA LEU A 83 6.87 -7.80 -13.13
C LEU A 83 6.29 -8.19 -14.50
N ILE A 84 7.05 -8.09 -15.60
CA ILE A 84 6.67 -8.69 -16.89
C ILE A 84 6.53 -10.21 -16.80
N SER A 85 7.27 -10.86 -15.90
CA SER A 85 7.10 -12.28 -15.57
C SER A 85 5.69 -12.62 -15.07
N PHE A 86 5.13 -11.77 -14.18
CA PHE A 86 3.76 -11.89 -13.70
C PHE A 86 2.75 -11.73 -14.85
N ALA A 87 2.94 -10.70 -15.68
CA ALA A 87 2.04 -10.45 -16.81
C ALA A 87 2.06 -11.58 -17.85
N HIS A 88 3.25 -12.09 -18.18
CA HIS A 88 3.39 -13.23 -19.09
C HIS A 88 2.68 -14.48 -18.54
N ASN A 89 2.94 -14.84 -17.27
CA ASN A 89 2.24 -15.95 -16.62
C ASN A 89 0.72 -15.77 -16.59
N TYR A 90 0.25 -14.52 -16.46
CA TYR A 90 -1.18 -14.22 -16.47
C TYR A 90 -1.81 -14.45 -17.85
N TYR A 91 -1.16 -14.03 -18.94
CA TYR A 91 -1.72 -14.14 -20.30
C TYR A 91 -1.47 -15.49 -20.99
N ARG A 92 -0.55 -16.28 -20.47
CA ARG A 92 -0.18 -17.59 -21.01
C ARG A 92 -1.41 -18.46 -21.29
N GLY A 93 -1.60 -18.84 -22.55
CA GLY A 93 -2.70 -19.67 -23.00
C GLY A 93 -4.11 -19.04 -22.94
N LYS A 94 -4.24 -17.75 -22.64
CA LYS A 94 -5.54 -17.04 -22.57
C LYS A 94 -5.81 -16.13 -23.76
N ASP A 95 -4.78 -15.45 -24.24
CA ASP A 95 -4.85 -14.48 -25.33
C ASP A 95 -3.55 -14.60 -26.12
N VAL A 96 -3.61 -15.12 -27.34
CA VAL A 96 -2.40 -15.41 -28.15
C VAL A 96 -1.56 -14.16 -28.41
N VAL A 97 -2.19 -13.00 -28.60
CA VAL A 97 -1.47 -11.75 -28.87
C VAL A 97 -0.71 -11.31 -27.63
N LYS A 98 -1.40 -11.27 -26.48
CA LYS A 98 -0.77 -10.84 -25.22
C LYS A 98 0.22 -11.87 -24.69
N ASP A 99 -0.04 -13.16 -24.88
CA ASP A 99 0.88 -14.24 -24.53
C ASP A 99 2.22 -14.04 -25.26
N ILE A 100 2.20 -14.00 -26.59
CA ILE A 100 3.41 -13.85 -27.40
C ILE A 100 4.10 -12.51 -27.15
N ARG A 101 3.37 -11.39 -27.14
CA ARG A 101 3.99 -10.07 -26.92
C ARG A 101 4.60 -9.94 -25.52
N SER A 102 3.94 -10.46 -24.48
CA SER A 102 4.50 -10.46 -23.12
C SER A 102 5.68 -11.42 -22.99
N ALA A 103 5.66 -12.54 -23.70
CA ALA A 103 6.78 -13.48 -23.76
C ALA A 103 8.01 -12.85 -24.44
N SER A 104 7.83 -12.15 -25.57
CA SER A 104 8.90 -11.39 -26.23
C SER A 104 9.46 -10.30 -25.33
N ALA A 105 8.59 -9.53 -24.65
CA ALA A 105 9.01 -8.51 -23.70
C ALA A 105 9.77 -9.11 -22.50
N LEU A 106 9.35 -10.27 -21.98
CA LEU A 106 10.08 -10.98 -20.93
C LEU A 106 11.45 -11.48 -21.40
N ALA A 107 11.56 -11.96 -22.64
CA ALA A 107 12.85 -12.33 -23.21
C ALA A 107 13.77 -11.13 -23.36
N PHE A 108 13.25 -9.99 -23.84
CA PHE A 108 14.05 -8.76 -23.95
C PHE A 108 14.46 -8.21 -22.57
N TYR A 109 13.58 -8.29 -21.57
CA TYR A 109 13.92 -8.01 -20.17
C TYR A 109 15.10 -8.85 -19.68
N LYS A 110 15.10 -10.17 -19.94
CA LYS A 110 16.20 -11.07 -19.56
C LYS A 110 17.54 -10.62 -20.13
N PHE A 111 17.55 -10.21 -21.40
CA PHE A 111 18.75 -9.63 -22.02
C PHE A 111 19.21 -8.37 -21.28
N TRP A 112 18.30 -7.43 -20.98
CA TRP A 112 18.63 -6.19 -20.27
C TRP A 112 19.21 -6.39 -18.86
N ILE A 113 18.81 -7.45 -18.15
CA ILE A 113 19.37 -7.78 -16.83
C ILE A 113 20.62 -8.68 -16.88
N GLY A 114 21.13 -8.98 -18.08
CA GLY A 114 22.33 -9.79 -18.29
C GLY A 114 22.09 -11.30 -18.37
N ASP A 115 20.85 -11.78 -18.36
CA ASP A 115 20.49 -13.18 -18.64
C ASP A 115 20.31 -13.40 -20.15
N THR A 116 21.38 -13.15 -20.92
CA THR A 116 21.39 -13.36 -22.37
C THR A 116 21.10 -14.81 -22.76
N PRO A 117 21.67 -15.84 -22.11
CA PRO A 117 21.34 -17.23 -22.43
C PRO A 117 19.84 -17.55 -22.21
N GLY A 118 19.24 -17.07 -21.11
CA GLY A 118 17.82 -17.26 -20.85
C GLY A 118 16.92 -16.50 -21.83
N SER A 119 17.35 -15.32 -22.28
CA SER A 119 16.68 -14.56 -23.34
C SER A 119 16.65 -15.36 -24.66
N ILE A 120 17.80 -15.89 -25.07
CA ILE A 120 17.94 -16.68 -26.30
C ILE A 120 17.07 -17.94 -26.24
N VAL A 121 17.14 -18.72 -25.16
CA VAL A 121 16.33 -19.94 -25.00
C VAL A 121 14.84 -19.65 -25.10
N MET A 122 14.39 -18.54 -24.51
CA MET A 122 12.99 -18.13 -24.57
C MET A 122 12.57 -17.74 -25.98
N LEU A 123 13.41 -16.98 -26.70
CA LEU A 123 13.15 -16.58 -28.09
C LEU A 123 13.21 -17.76 -29.07
N ASP A 124 14.12 -18.70 -28.87
CA ASP A 124 14.20 -19.94 -29.67
C ASP A 124 12.91 -20.74 -29.49
N SER A 125 12.43 -20.89 -28.25
CA SER A 125 11.16 -21.54 -27.94
C SER A 125 9.98 -20.85 -28.64
N LEU A 126 9.89 -19.53 -28.57
CA LEU A 126 8.83 -18.76 -29.23
C LEU A 126 8.91 -18.87 -30.76
N SER A 127 10.12 -18.83 -31.32
CA SER A 127 10.33 -18.95 -32.75
C SER A 127 9.93 -20.31 -33.29
N SER A 128 9.97 -21.37 -32.47
CA SER A 128 9.59 -22.73 -32.90
C SER A 128 8.07 -22.97 -33.00
N LEU A 129 7.24 -22.04 -32.51
CA LEU A 129 5.79 -22.18 -32.52
C LEU A 129 5.23 -22.14 -33.96
N SER A 130 4.32 -23.08 -34.26
CA SER A 130 3.65 -23.18 -35.57
C SER A 130 2.35 -22.38 -35.65
N ASP A 131 1.64 -22.22 -34.53
CA ASP A 131 0.25 -21.71 -34.51
C ASP A 131 0.19 -20.23 -34.08
N VAL A 132 1.23 -19.46 -34.42
CA VAL A 132 1.35 -18.03 -34.11
C VAL A 132 1.15 -17.20 -35.37
N PRO A 133 0.25 -16.20 -35.38
CA PRO A 133 0.10 -15.29 -36.51
C PRO A 133 1.42 -14.68 -36.97
N ASP A 134 1.62 -14.60 -38.28
CA ASP A 134 2.87 -14.08 -38.88
C ASP A 134 3.23 -12.69 -38.35
N SER A 135 2.25 -11.81 -38.13
CA SER A 135 2.45 -10.46 -37.57
C SER A 135 3.08 -10.45 -36.17
N LEU A 136 2.92 -11.52 -35.39
CA LEU A 136 3.57 -11.68 -34.09
C LEU A 136 4.93 -12.39 -34.24
N MET A 137 4.98 -13.38 -35.12
CA MET A 137 6.20 -14.16 -35.38
C MET A 137 7.34 -13.29 -35.94
N VAL A 138 7.03 -12.32 -36.81
CA VAL A 138 8.05 -11.37 -37.33
C VAL A 138 8.74 -10.60 -36.21
N VAL A 139 8.01 -10.22 -35.15
CA VAL A 139 8.58 -9.51 -34.00
C VAL A 139 9.53 -10.41 -33.22
N VAL A 140 9.11 -11.65 -32.94
CA VAL A 140 9.94 -12.65 -32.24
C VAL A 140 11.22 -12.93 -33.02
N LEU A 141 11.11 -13.23 -34.31
CA LEU A 141 12.26 -13.53 -35.17
C LEU A 141 13.21 -12.35 -35.26
N ARG A 142 12.69 -11.13 -35.42
CA ARG A 142 13.50 -9.91 -35.51
C ARG A 142 14.33 -9.68 -34.25
N ILE A 143 13.72 -9.80 -33.06
CA ILE A 143 14.45 -9.69 -31.78
C ILE A 143 15.50 -10.78 -31.67
N ARG A 144 15.16 -12.03 -32.01
CA ARG A 144 16.08 -13.16 -31.90
C ARG A 144 17.29 -13.05 -32.83
N VAL A 145 17.07 -12.59 -34.07
CA VAL A 145 18.14 -12.38 -35.06
C VAL A 145 19.05 -11.24 -34.63
N LEU A 146 18.49 -10.12 -34.16
CA LEU A 146 19.27 -9.00 -33.63
C LEU A 146 20.13 -9.42 -32.43
N LEU A 147 19.56 -10.14 -31.47
CA LEU A 147 20.29 -10.63 -30.31
C LEU A 147 21.36 -11.66 -30.67
N GLY A 148 21.07 -12.55 -31.62
CA GLY A 148 22.07 -13.52 -32.07
C GLY A 148 23.21 -12.86 -32.84
N ALA A 149 22.95 -11.77 -33.57
CA ALA A 149 23.99 -10.97 -34.23
C ALA A 149 24.93 -10.33 -33.20
N SER A 150 24.41 -9.75 -32.11
CA SER A 150 25.27 -9.20 -31.04
C SER A 150 26.11 -10.24 -30.31
N GLU A 151 25.68 -11.50 -30.34
CA GLU A 151 26.37 -12.65 -29.73
C GLU A 151 27.14 -13.51 -30.77
N TYR A 152 27.33 -13.00 -31.99
CA TYR A 152 28.07 -13.68 -33.08
C TYR A 152 27.55 -15.09 -33.42
N GLN A 153 26.23 -15.32 -33.28
CA GLN A 153 25.56 -16.61 -33.54
C GLN A 153 25.13 -16.77 -35.01
N GLY A 154 26.02 -16.51 -35.96
CA GLY A 154 25.71 -16.44 -37.39
C GLY A 154 24.93 -17.66 -37.91
N ARG A 155 25.48 -18.86 -37.69
CA ARG A 155 24.87 -20.13 -38.15
C ARG A 155 23.46 -20.35 -37.59
N GLN A 156 23.22 -19.95 -36.34
CA GLN A 156 21.93 -20.12 -35.67
C GLN A 156 20.90 -19.12 -36.18
N ILE A 157 21.31 -17.88 -36.48
CA ILE A 157 20.37 -16.83 -36.93
C ILE A 157 20.05 -16.89 -38.42
N ILE A 158 20.89 -17.46 -39.29
CA ILE A 158 20.61 -17.60 -40.73
C ILE A 158 19.21 -18.19 -41.04
N PRO A 159 18.81 -19.36 -40.50
CA PRO A 159 17.48 -19.91 -40.78
C PRO A 159 16.35 -19.02 -40.27
N LEU A 160 16.56 -18.33 -39.14
CA LEU A 160 15.59 -17.40 -38.55
C LEU A 160 15.45 -16.12 -39.37
N ALA A 161 16.56 -15.56 -39.86
CA ALA A 161 16.58 -14.39 -40.73
C ALA A 161 15.95 -14.68 -42.10
N LYS A 162 16.20 -15.88 -42.67
CA LYS A 162 15.50 -16.34 -43.89
C LYS A 162 13.99 -16.43 -43.68
N ARG A 163 13.56 -16.98 -42.52
CA ARG A 163 12.13 -17.03 -42.17
C ARG A 163 11.56 -15.63 -42.00
N LEU A 164 12.25 -14.73 -41.30
CA LEU A 164 11.85 -13.33 -41.13
C LEU A 164 11.66 -12.64 -42.49
N TYR A 165 12.64 -12.75 -43.38
CA TYR A 165 12.58 -12.19 -44.73
C TYR A 165 11.37 -12.71 -45.54
N LYS A 166 11.01 -13.98 -45.37
CA LYS A 166 9.85 -14.58 -46.04
C LYS A 166 8.52 -14.05 -45.48
N LEU A 167 8.44 -13.83 -44.16
CA LEU A 167 7.22 -13.39 -43.48
C LEU A 167 6.99 -11.87 -43.59
N GLU A 168 8.04 -11.08 -43.82
CA GLU A 168 7.88 -9.64 -43.94
C GLU A 168 7.15 -9.22 -45.23
N THR A 169 6.11 -8.41 -45.02
CA THR A 169 5.24 -7.90 -46.08
C THR A 169 5.56 -6.45 -46.44
N ASP A 170 6.00 -5.66 -45.47
CA ASP A 170 6.47 -4.30 -45.72
C ASP A 170 7.82 -4.33 -46.45
N THR A 171 7.92 -3.56 -47.53
CA THR A 171 9.09 -3.61 -48.43
C THR A 171 10.36 -3.14 -47.72
N GLN A 172 10.27 -2.09 -46.90
CA GLN A 172 11.42 -1.58 -46.16
C GLN A 172 11.86 -2.56 -45.08
N ARG A 173 10.90 -3.10 -44.30
CA ARG A 173 11.17 -4.12 -43.28
C ARG A 173 11.76 -5.40 -43.85
N LYS A 174 11.38 -5.75 -45.07
CA LYS A 174 11.92 -6.89 -45.79
C LYS A 174 13.38 -6.69 -46.18
N GLU A 175 13.75 -5.51 -46.66
CA GLU A 175 15.17 -5.18 -46.90
C GLU A 175 15.98 -5.10 -45.60
N GLU A 176 15.40 -4.62 -44.50
CA GLU A 176 16.03 -4.72 -43.18
C GLU A 176 16.28 -6.19 -42.78
N ALA A 177 15.32 -7.09 -43.00
CA ALA A 177 15.49 -8.51 -42.73
C ALA A 177 16.58 -9.15 -43.62
N LYS A 178 16.73 -8.68 -44.86
CA LYS A 178 17.82 -9.08 -45.76
C LYS A 178 19.17 -8.61 -45.27
N TYR A 179 19.27 -7.39 -44.74
CA TYR A 179 20.47 -6.88 -44.08
C TYR A 179 20.81 -7.70 -42.82
N MET A 180 19.81 -8.09 -42.03
CA MET A 180 20.04 -8.99 -40.90
C MET A 180 20.53 -10.39 -41.35
N LEU A 181 20.07 -10.88 -42.50
CA LEU A 181 20.56 -12.12 -43.09
C LEU A 181 22.01 -12.00 -43.58
N LEU A 182 22.39 -10.84 -44.13
CA LEU A 182 23.79 -10.53 -44.46
C LEU A 182 24.67 -10.72 -43.21
N ALA A 183 24.35 -10.03 -42.11
CA ALA A 183 25.10 -10.18 -40.85
C ALA A 183 25.15 -11.63 -40.35
N GLY A 184 24.07 -12.39 -40.53
CA GLY A 184 24.05 -13.83 -40.23
C GLY A 184 25.11 -14.63 -41.01
N TYR A 185 25.28 -14.35 -42.30
CA TYR A 185 26.29 -14.99 -43.13
C TYR A 185 27.71 -14.51 -42.79
N GLU A 186 27.90 -13.24 -42.47
CA GLU A 186 29.18 -12.69 -42.03
C GLU A 186 29.69 -13.39 -40.77
N TYR A 187 28.86 -13.45 -39.72
CA TYR A 187 29.22 -14.14 -38.47
C TYR A 187 29.28 -15.66 -38.58
N ALA A 188 28.77 -16.24 -39.67
CA ALA A 188 28.95 -17.65 -39.98
C ALA A 188 30.21 -17.93 -40.80
N GLU A 189 30.96 -16.89 -41.17
CA GLU A 189 32.11 -16.92 -42.10
C GLU A 189 31.73 -17.44 -43.50
N GLU A 190 30.46 -17.28 -43.90
CA GLU A 190 29.95 -17.63 -45.23
C GLU A 190 30.07 -16.41 -46.18
N THR A 191 31.30 -15.98 -46.42
CA THR A 191 31.64 -14.74 -47.14
C THR A 191 31.08 -14.64 -48.55
N ASP A 192 31.00 -15.73 -49.31
CA ASP A 192 30.37 -15.74 -50.65
C ASP A 192 28.88 -15.38 -50.60
N SER A 193 28.15 -15.93 -49.62
CA SER A 193 26.73 -15.63 -49.39
C SER A 193 26.55 -14.18 -48.95
N ALA A 194 27.44 -13.67 -48.09
CA ALA A 194 27.45 -12.29 -47.66
C ALA A 194 27.72 -11.33 -48.84
N LEU A 195 28.75 -11.59 -49.65
CA LEU A 195 29.09 -10.81 -50.84
C LEU A 195 27.94 -10.77 -51.87
N TYR A 196 27.23 -11.88 -52.03
CA TYR A 196 26.05 -11.93 -52.88
C TYR A 196 24.91 -11.02 -52.37
N LEU A 197 24.63 -11.06 -51.06
CA LEU A 197 23.57 -10.25 -50.47
C LEU A 197 23.90 -8.76 -50.42
N VAL A 198 25.13 -8.38 -50.05
CA VAL A 198 25.53 -6.95 -50.01
C VAL A 198 25.45 -6.34 -51.41
N LYS A 199 25.79 -7.09 -52.46
CA LYS A 199 25.61 -6.63 -53.85
C LYS A 199 24.14 -6.32 -54.16
N GLN A 200 23.22 -7.21 -53.79
CA GLN A 200 21.80 -6.96 -54.01
C GLN A 200 21.29 -5.75 -53.20
N LEU A 201 21.81 -5.54 -51.99
CA LEU A 201 21.47 -4.37 -51.17
C LEU A 201 21.99 -3.07 -51.79
N ILE A 202 23.19 -3.07 -52.37
CA ILE A 202 23.73 -1.94 -53.14
C ILE A 202 22.86 -1.64 -54.36
N ASP A 203 22.50 -2.65 -55.14
CA ASP A 203 21.67 -2.49 -56.34
C ASP A 203 20.28 -1.96 -55.96
N TYR A 204 19.66 -2.52 -54.91
CA TYR A 204 18.39 -2.02 -54.37
C TYR A 204 18.50 -0.56 -53.92
N ALA A 205 19.53 -0.21 -53.15
CA ALA A 205 19.74 1.15 -52.65
C ALA A 205 19.95 2.14 -53.81
N ARG A 206 20.65 1.74 -54.88
CA ARG A 206 20.82 2.55 -56.09
C ARG A 206 19.49 2.80 -56.79
N ASP A 207 18.69 1.76 -57.01
CA ASP A 207 17.40 1.85 -57.70
C ASP A 207 16.40 2.74 -56.95
N HIS A 208 16.47 2.73 -55.61
CA HIS A 208 15.62 3.54 -54.74
C HIS A 208 16.23 4.88 -54.33
N LYS A 209 17.41 5.24 -54.88
CA LYS A 209 18.14 6.49 -54.60
C LYS A 209 18.49 6.70 -53.12
N TRP A 210 18.78 5.61 -52.40
CA TRP A 210 19.25 5.63 -51.02
C TRP A 210 20.78 5.81 -50.96
N GLY A 211 21.27 7.01 -51.34
CA GLY A 211 22.70 7.30 -51.48
C GLY A 211 23.54 6.91 -50.25
N ASP A 212 23.10 7.30 -49.05
CA ASP A 212 23.82 6.99 -47.81
C ASP A 212 23.90 5.48 -47.54
N LYS A 213 22.83 4.73 -47.82
CA LYS A 213 22.82 3.27 -47.67
C LYS A 213 23.67 2.59 -48.74
N GLN A 214 23.60 3.05 -49.98
CA GLN A 214 24.45 2.57 -51.05
C GLN A 214 25.93 2.76 -50.69
N PHE A 215 26.29 3.92 -50.14
CA PHE A 215 27.64 4.21 -49.67
C PHE A 215 28.05 3.28 -48.51
N GLN A 216 27.18 3.11 -47.51
CA GLN A 216 27.43 2.19 -46.39
C GLN A 216 27.67 0.75 -46.86
N PHE A 217 26.81 0.22 -47.73
CA PHE A 217 26.94 -1.13 -48.26
C PHE A 217 28.17 -1.31 -49.16
N ALA A 218 28.61 -0.25 -49.86
CA ALA A 218 29.85 -0.30 -50.64
C ALA A 218 31.09 -0.44 -49.76
N ILE A 219 31.12 0.22 -48.59
CA ILE A 219 32.19 0.07 -47.60
C ILE A 219 32.20 -1.35 -47.04
N GLU A 220 31.04 -1.86 -46.63
CA GLU A 220 30.87 -3.21 -46.09
C GLU A 220 31.27 -4.28 -47.14
N ARG A 221 30.93 -4.06 -48.41
CA ARG A 221 31.41 -4.91 -49.51
C ARG A 221 32.94 -4.90 -49.64
N ALA A 222 33.61 -3.76 -49.46
CA ALA A 222 35.08 -3.71 -49.50
C ALA A 222 35.70 -4.53 -48.36
N GLN A 223 35.10 -4.49 -47.17
CA GLN A 223 35.52 -5.30 -46.02
C GLN A 223 35.31 -6.79 -46.30
N LEU A 224 34.15 -7.19 -46.83
CA LEU A 224 33.87 -8.59 -47.18
C LEU A 224 34.77 -9.14 -48.29
N LEU A 225 35.18 -8.30 -49.24
CA LEU A 225 36.16 -8.70 -50.26
C LEU A 225 37.51 -9.04 -49.60
N THR A 226 37.91 -8.28 -48.57
CA THR A 226 39.11 -8.58 -47.80
C THR A 226 38.98 -9.89 -47.02
N GLU A 227 37.86 -10.12 -46.33
CA GLU A 227 37.60 -11.38 -45.63
C GLU A 227 37.58 -12.58 -46.58
N ALA A 228 37.19 -12.37 -47.84
CA ALA A 228 37.25 -13.38 -48.89
C ALA A 228 38.65 -13.57 -49.53
N GLY A 229 39.69 -12.88 -49.04
CA GLY A 229 41.04 -12.92 -49.62
C GLY A 229 41.14 -12.30 -51.01
N ARG A 230 40.30 -11.29 -51.29
CA ARG A 230 40.24 -10.55 -52.57
C ARG A 230 40.67 -9.10 -52.35
N GLU A 231 41.85 -8.92 -51.77
CA GLU A 231 42.40 -7.60 -51.38
C GLU A 231 42.48 -6.64 -52.56
N ASP A 232 42.88 -7.09 -53.74
CA ASP A 232 43.00 -6.23 -54.93
C ASP A 232 41.62 -5.70 -55.40
N GLU A 233 40.57 -6.50 -55.25
CA GLU A 233 39.20 -6.05 -55.56
C GLU A 233 38.68 -5.08 -54.51
N SER A 234 39.02 -5.32 -53.24
CA SER A 234 38.74 -4.39 -52.14
C SER A 234 39.41 -3.04 -52.39
N ASP A 235 40.71 -3.02 -52.69
CA ASP A 235 41.48 -1.81 -52.96
C ASP A 235 40.94 -1.01 -54.15
N ARG A 236 40.54 -1.70 -55.24
CA ARG A 236 39.90 -1.07 -56.40
C ARG A 236 38.57 -0.44 -56.01
N LEU A 237 37.73 -1.14 -55.25
CA LEU A 237 36.44 -0.63 -54.79
C LEU A 237 36.63 0.59 -53.87
N ILE A 238 37.60 0.56 -52.96
CA ILE A 238 37.93 1.70 -52.11
C ILE A 238 38.37 2.91 -52.98
N GLY A 239 39.16 2.68 -54.02
CA GLY A 239 39.55 3.72 -54.98
C GLY A 239 38.35 4.31 -55.74
N GLU A 240 37.38 3.48 -56.14
CA GLU A 240 36.12 3.91 -56.73
C GLU A 240 35.30 4.76 -55.74
N ILE A 241 35.24 4.35 -54.46
CA ILE A 241 34.57 5.11 -53.40
C ILE A 241 35.19 6.49 -53.25
N PHE A 242 36.53 6.59 -53.18
CA PHE A 242 37.22 7.87 -53.10
C PHE A 242 37.01 8.74 -54.34
N SER A 243 36.99 8.13 -55.53
CA SER A 243 36.76 8.85 -56.79
C SER A 243 35.35 9.45 -56.87
N ASN A 244 34.35 8.74 -56.31
CA ASN A 244 32.95 9.15 -56.35
C ASN A 244 32.55 10.09 -55.20
N ALA A 245 33.06 9.85 -53.99
CA ALA A 245 32.66 10.55 -52.77
C ALA A 245 33.68 11.60 -52.28
N GLY A 246 34.87 11.68 -52.89
CA GLY A 246 35.95 12.58 -52.48
C GLY A 246 36.90 11.95 -51.45
N SER A 247 38.14 12.47 -51.38
CA SER A 247 39.20 11.99 -50.48
C SER A 247 38.96 12.26 -49.00
N ASP A 248 38.09 13.21 -48.69
CA ASP A 248 37.70 13.66 -47.36
C ASP A 248 36.30 13.19 -46.95
N ASN A 249 35.77 12.16 -47.63
CA ASN A 249 34.47 11.58 -47.30
C ASN A 249 34.40 11.09 -45.84
N GLY A 250 33.17 10.98 -45.32
CA GLY A 250 32.90 10.65 -43.91
C GLY A 250 33.38 9.27 -43.42
N ALA A 251 33.90 8.42 -44.31
CA ALA A 251 34.48 7.12 -44.00
C ALA A 251 35.97 7.02 -44.36
N ALA A 252 36.63 8.13 -44.72
CA ALA A 252 38.00 8.11 -45.22
C ALA A 252 38.98 7.41 -44.25
N ASP A 253 38.85 7.63 -42.94
CA ASP A 253 39.66 6.98 -41.92
C ASP A 253 39.47 5.45 -41.91
N LEU A 254 38.22 4.97 -42.04
CA LEU A 254 37.90 3.54 -42.12
C LEU A 254 38.36 2.91 -43.44
N LEU A 255 38.29 3.63 -44.55
CA LEU A 255 38.77 3.18 -45.85
C LEU A 255 40.30 3.05 -45.87
N TYR A 256 41.03 3.99 -45.27
CA TYR A 256 42.48 3.87 -45.10
C TYR A 256 42.86 2.76 -44.09
N LEU A 257 42.06 2.55 -43.05
CA LEU A 257 42.21 1.40 -42.17
C LEU A 257 42.07 0.10 -42.95
N GLN A 258 41.10 0.03 -43.88
CA GLN A 258 40.91 -1.13 -44.74
C GLN A 258 42.08 -1.35 -45.71
N TYR A 259 42.62 -0.28 -46.32
CA TYR A 259 43.86 -0.37 -47.10
C TYR A 259 45.02 -0.95 -46.28
N ALA A 260 45.13 -0.56 -45.00
CA ALA A 260 46.17 -1.10 -44.12
C ALA A 260 46.00 -2.61 -43.87
N ILE A 261 44.76 -3.08 -43.66
CA ILE A 261 44.45 -4.51 -43.51
C ILE A 261 44.79 -5.27 -44.80
N ASN A 262 44.37 -4.76 -45.95
CA ASN A 262 44.63 -5.37 -47.25
C ASN A 262 46.14 -5.48 -47.54
N ALA A 263 46.92 -4.46 -47.18
CA ALA A 263 48.37 -4.50 -47.29
C ALA A 263 49.00 -5.52 -46.31
N LEU A 264 48.49 -5.61 -45.08
CA LEU A 264 48.97 -6.62 -44.11
C LEU A 264 48.71 -8.05 -44.57
N ASN A 265 47.53 -8.33 -45.14
CA ASN A 265 47.19 -9.65 -45.67
C ASN A 265 48.13 -10.06 -46.81
N ARG A 266 48.55 -9.10 -47.64
CA ARG A 266 49.58 -9.31 -48.68
C ARG A 266 51.02 -9.42 -48.14
N GLY A 267 51.23 -9.11 -46.86
CA GLY A 267 52.56 -9.07 -46.25
C GLY A 267 53.31 -7.76 -46.45
N ASP A 268 52.68 -6.73 -47.01
CA ASP A 268 53.25 -5.43 -47.31
C ASP A 268 53.25 -4.50 -46.08
N VAL A 269 54.13 -4.79 -45.13
CA VAL A 269 54.18 -4.10 -43.83
C VAL A 269 54.47 -2.59 -43.95
N GLY A 270 55.26 -2.16 -44.94
CA GLY A 270 55.58 -0.75 -45.18
C GLY A 270 54.34 0.07 -45.58
N PRO A 271 53.68 -0.27 -46.70
CA PRO A 271 52.41 0.34 -47.11
C PRO A 271 51.34 0.27 -46.01
N ALA A 272 51.21 -0.87 -45.32
CA ALA A 272 50.28 -1.00 -44.21
C ALA A 272 50.48 0.05 -43.11
N ALA A 273 51.73 0.29 -42.69
CA ALA A 273 52.05 1.29 -41.69
C ALA A 273 51.72 2.72 -42.16
N GLN A 274 51.94 3.02 -43.45
CA GLN A 274 51.61 4.32 -44.04
C GLN A 274 50.09 4.55 -44.09
N TYR A 275 49.33 3.56 -44.54
CA TYR A 275 47.87 3.63 -44.56
C TYR A 275 47.29 3.75 -43.16
N LEU A 276 47.80 2.99 -42.18
CA LEU A 276 47.35 3.06 -40.80
C LEU A 276 47.63 4.44 -40.17
N ALA A 277 48.81 5.02 -40.42
CA ALA A 277 49.15 6.37 -39.97
C ALA A 277 48.21 7.44 -40.59
N THR A 278 47.83 7.25 -41.85
CA THR A 278 46.87 8.13 -42.54
C THR A 278 45.48 7.99 -41.91
N ALA A 279 45.04 6.76 -41.63
CA ALA A 279 43.79 6.47 -40.96
C ALA A 279 43.73 7.12 -39.56
N ASP A 280 44.78 7.01 -38.74
CA ASP A 280 44.86 7.64 -37.42
C ASP A 280 44.77 9.17 -37.49
N SER A 281 45.44 9.79 -38.48
CA SER A 281 45.41 11.24 -38.68
C SER A 281 44.02 11.74 -39.07
N LEU A 282 43.32 11.00 -39.93
CA LEU A 282 41.94 11.29 -40.31
C LEU A 282 40.98 11.10 -39.13
N ALA A 283 41.07 9.96 -38.44
CA ALA A 283 40.24 9.67 -37.27
C ALA A 283 40.41 10.72 -36.17
N PHE A 284 41.65 11.17 -35.91
CA PHE A 284 41.91 12.26 -34.96
C PHE A 284 41.19 13.55 -35.36
N ARG A 285 41.25 13.94 -36.64
CA ARG A 285 40.56 15.14 -37.13
C ARG A 285 39.04 15.02 -37.08
N MET A 286 38.51 13.84 -37.37
CA MET A 286 37.06 13.62 -37.51
C MET A 286 36.36 13.34 -36.18
N ARG A 287 37.02 12.67 -35.25
CA ARG A 287 36.40 12.13 -34.02
C ARG A 287 37.20 12.42 -32.73
N GLY A 288 38.37 13.02 -32.84
CA GLY A 288 39.22 13.36 -31.71
C GLY A 288 39.96 12.16 -31.10
N ASN A 289 40.55 12.36 -29.93
CA ASN A 289 41.39 11.35 -29.26
C ASN A 289 40.61 10.24 -28.54
N ASP A 290 39.32 10.46 -28.26
CA ASP A 290 38.51 9.59 -27.39
C ASP A 290 37.59 8.62 -28.15
N ASP A 291 37.76 8.47 -29.46
CA ASP A 291 37.07 7.44 -30.25
C ASP A 291 37.60 6.04 -29.91
N ALA A 292 36.98 5.39 -28.93
CA ALA A 292 37.40 4.06 -28.51
C ALA A 292 37.11 2.98 -29.55
N TYR A 293 36.11 3.17 -30.42
CA TYR A 293 35.75 2.16 -31.40
C TYR A 293 36.83 2.07 -32.48
N PHE A 294 37.19 3.19 -33.12
CA PHE A 294 38.29 3.18 -34.09
C PHE A 294 39.62 2.74 -33.46
N ARG A 295 39.94 3.26 -32.27
CA ARG A 295 41.19 2.95 -31.56
C ARG A 295 41.28 1.49 -31.14
N SER A 296 40.16 0.77 -30.96
CA SER A 296 40.25 -0.66 -30.65
C SER A 296 40.82 -1.47 -31.81
N TYR A 297 40.44 -1.11 -33.04
CA TYR A 297 40.98 -1.76 -34.24
C TYR A 297 42.39 -1.24 -34.57
N SER A 298 42.61 0.08 -34.59
CA SER A 298 43.90 0.64 -35.03
C SER A 298 45.06 0.25 -34.10
N ASN A 299 44.85 0.19 -32.78
CA ASN A 299 45.88 -0.26 -31.83
C ASN A 299 46.26 -1.73 -32.04
N MET A 300 45.31 -2.58 -32.44
CA MET A 300 45.59 -3.98 -32.76
C MET A 300 46.46 -4.09 -34.02
N LEU A 301 46.16 -3.31 -35.06
CA LEU A 301 46.97 -3.25 -36.27
C LEU A 301 48.37 -2.69 -36.01
N HIS A 302 48.51 -1.67 -35.16
CA HIS A 302 49.82 -1.18 -34.71
C HIS A 302 50.63 -2.27 -34.03
N ALA A 303 50.02 -3.06 -33.15
CA ALA A 303 50.71 -4.17 -32.50
C ALA A 303 51.16 -5.25 -33.49
N ILE A 304 50.33 -5.55 -34.50
CA ILE A 304 50.68 -6.51 -35.57
C ILE A 304 51.84 -5.98 -36.42
N ILE A 305 51.80 -4.70 -36.82
CA ILE A 305 52.86 -4.06 -37.61
C ILE A 305 54.16 -4.01 -36.81
N ASP A 306 54.13 -3.54 -35.57
CA ASP A 306 55.30 -3.49 -34.69
C ASP A 306 55.93 -4.88 -34.50
N PHE A 307 55.10 -5.91 -34.32
CA PHE A 307 55.59 -7.29 -34.22
C PHE A 307 56.22 -7.77 -35.52
N LYS A 308 55.59 -7.52 -36.68
CA LYS A 308 56.14 -7.88 -38.00
C LYS A 308 57.46 -7.15 -38.30
N GLN A 309 57.62 -5.91 -37.84
CA GLN A 309 58.84 -5.13 -38.04
C GLN A 309 59.97 -5.49 -37.06
N THR A 310 59.64 -5.77 -35.80
CA THR A 310 60.64 -5.88 -34.72
C THR A 310 60.79 -7.27 -34.12
N GLY A 311 59.87 -8.19 -34.41
CA GLY A 311 59.78 -9.51 -33.79
C GLY A 311 59.38 -9.49 -32.31
N ARG A 312 58.95 -8.33 -31.76
CA ARG A 312 58.65 -8.17 -30.34
C ARG A 312 57.24 -7.64 -30.12
N ILE A 313 56.53 -8.25 -29.16
CA ILE A 313 55.23 -7.77 -28.70
C ILE A 313 55.45 -6.74 -27.60
N LYS A 314 54.88 -5.53 -27.76
CA LYS A 314 54.88 -4.49 -26.74
C LYS A 314 53.60 -4.59 -25.91
N LEU A 315 53.71 -5.17 -24.71
CA LEU A 315 52.59 -5.34 -23.78
C LEU A 315 51.81 -4.04 -23.49
N ILE A 316 52.47 -2.88 -23.54
CA ILE A 316 51.84 -1.59 -23.27
C ILE A 316 50.71 -1.23 -24.26
N GLN A 317 50.81 -1.69 -25.52
CA GLN A 317 49.75 -1.48 -26.53
C GLN A 317 48.51 -2.32 -26.21
N ILE A 318 48.70 -3.56 -25.75
CA ILE A 318 47.62 -4.48 -25.38
C ILE A 318 46.98 -4.06 -24.04
N ALA A 319 47.81 -3.75 -23.04
CA ALA A 319 47.34 -3.33 -21.71
C ALA A 319 46.57 -2.00 -21.78
N GLY A 320 47.02 -1.07 -22.63
CA GLY A 320 46.33 0.20 -22.86
C GLY A 320 44.89 0.03 -23.36
N LEU A 321 44.65 -0.92 -24.27
CA LEU A 321 43.32 -1.26 -24.78
C LEU A 321 42.44 -1.83 -23.66
N ASN A 322 42.91 -2.89 -23.00
CA ASN A 322 42.15 -3.60 -21.98
C ASN A 322 41.79 -2.70 -20.79
N ASN A 323 42.74 -1.91 -20.29
CA ASN A 323 42.48 -0.98 -19.19
C ASN A 323 41.44 0.07 -19.58
N ARG A 324 41.51 0.62 -20.80
CA ARG A 324 40.56 1.65 -21.26
C ARG A 324 39.14 1.07 -21.43
N MET A 325 39.01 -0.15 -21.96
CA MET A 325 37.73 -0.86 -22.05
C MET A 325 37.17 -1.18 -20.66
N ASN A 326 38.00 -1.71 -19.76
CA ASN A 326 37.60 -2.04 -18.39
C ASN A 326 37.14 -0.80 -17.61
N GLU A 327 37.87 0.31 -17.69
CA GLU A 327 37.49 1.58 -17.04
C GLU A 327 36.19 2.17 -17.60
N ARG A 328 35.91 1.98 -18.90
CA ARG A 328 34.62 2.39 -19.48
C ARG A 328 33.50 1.49 -19.00
N PHE A 329 33.70 0.18 -19.00
CA PHE A 329 32.74 -0.78 -18.51
C PHE A 329 32.42 -0.54 -17.02
N ASN A 330 33.43 -0.28 -16.20
CA ASN A 330 33.26 0.07 -14.79
C ASN A 330 32.47 1.38 -14.62
N ARG A 331 32.75 2.41 -15.43
CA ARG A 331 31.98 3.67 -15.41
C ARG A 331 30.53 3.48 -15.85
N LEU A 332 30.28 2.66 -16.87
CA LEU A 332 28.93 2.32 -17.31
C LEU A 332 28.16 1.57 -16.21
N LYS A 333 28.78 0.58 -15.56
CA LYS A 333 28.20 -0.13 -14.42
C LYS A 333 27.92 0.80 -13.24
N ALA A 334 28.87 1.68 -12.90
CA ALA A 334 28.67 2.66 -11.83
C ALA A 334 27.50 3.60 -12.15
N SER A 335 27.38 4.07 -13.40
CA SER A 335 26.27 4.91 -13.85
C SER A 335 24.93 4.17 -13.83
N GLN A 336 24.90 2.89 -14.22
CA GLN A 336 23.71 2.04 -14.11
C GLN A 336 23.28 1.89 -12.64
N TRP A 337 24.21 1.54 -11.75
CA TRP A 337 23.94 1.42 -10.32
C TRP A 337 23.47 2.72 -9.69
N GLU A 338 24.06 3.85 -10.08
CA GLU A 338 23.62 5.16 -9.62
C GLU A 338 22.20 5.48 -10.09
N SER A 339 21.88 5.22 -11.36
CA SER A 339 20.53 5.39 -11.91
C SER A 339 19.48 4.49 -11.22
N GLU A 340 19.80 3.22 -10.99
CA GLU A 340 18.93 2.30 -10.24
C GLU A 340 18.69 2.78 -8.80
N ARG A 341 19.77 3.20 -8.12
CA ARG A 341 19.71 3.74 -6.76
C ARG A 341 18.84 5.00 -6.71
N ASP A 342 19.01 5.91 -7.66
CA ASP A 342 18.23 7.15 -7.72
C ASP A 342 16.76 6.88 -8.01
N ALA A 343 16.45 5.94 -8.91
CA ALA A 343 15.08 5.48 -9.15
C ALA A 343 14.44 4.87 -7.89
N LEU A 344 15.19 4.07 -7.12
CA LEU A 344 14.74 3.54 -5.84
C LEU A 344 14.52 4.64 -4.81
N HIS A 345 15.42 5.62 -4.71
CA HIS A 345 15.25 6.78 -3.83
C HIS A 345 14.01 7.61 -4.18
N GLN A 346 13.76 7.84 -5.47
CA GLN A 346 12.56 8.54 -5.94
C GLN A 346 11.29 7.77 -5.57
N ARG A 347 11.25 6.45 -5.77
CA ARG A 347 10.13 5.59 -5.35
C ARG A 347 9.92 5.64 -3.84
N ASN A 348 10.99 5.51 -3.06
CA ASN A 348 10.91 5.58 -1.60
C ASN A 348 10.40 6.95 -1.12
N ARG A 349 10.84 8.04 -1.76
CA ARG A 349 10.35 9.39 -1.45
C ARG A 349 8.87 9.54 -1.79
N ALA A 350 8.43 9.03 -2.94
CA ALA A 350 7.01 9.04 -3.31
C ALA A 350 6.15 8.23 -2.33
N LEU A 351 6.63 7.05 -1.90
CA LEU A 351 5.97 6.24 -0.88
C LEU A 351 5.91 6.96 0.48
N ALA A 352 6.99 7.64 0.88
CA ALA A 352 7.01 8.43 2.10
C ALA A 352 6.00 9.59 2.05
N LEU A 353 5.93 10.32 0.95
CA LEU A 353 4.93 11.38 0.73
C LEU A 353 3.51 10.81 0.74
N LYS A 354 3.28 9.62 0.17
CA LYS A 354 1.97 8.94 0.21
C LYS A 354 1.59 8.53 1.63
N ALA A 355 2.53 7.99 2.39
CA ALA A 355 2.31 7.65 3.79
C ALA A 355 1.98 8.90 4.64
N GLU A 356 2.71 10.00 4.44
CA GLU A 356 2.45 11.28 5.08
C GLU A 356 1.06 11.83 4.70
N SER A 357 0.70 11.79 3.42
CA SER A 357 -0.63 12.20 2.94
C SER A 357 -1.76 11.37 3.55
N ARG A 358 -1.57 10.04 3.66
CA ARG A 358 -2.52 9.15 4.33
C ARG A 358 -2.66 9.50 5.81
N GLN A 359 -1.55 9.75 6.49
CA GLN A 359 -1.54 10.15 7.90
C GLN A 359 -2.30 11.47 8.12
N LYS A 360 -2.05 12.49 7.28
CA LYS A 360 -2.79 13.76 7.30
C LYS A 360 -4.30 13.54 7.08
N THR A 361 -4.67 12.69 6.13
CA THR A 361 -6.07 12.35 5.84
C THR A 361 -6.76 11.70 7.05
N VAL A 362 -6.09 10.74 7.71
CA VAL A 362 -6.60 10.09 8.92
C VAL A 362 -6.78 11.09 10.06
N ILE A 363 -5.81 11.99 10.27
CA ILE A 363 -5.90 13.04 11.30
C ILE A 363 -7.12 13.95 11.04
N ILE A 364 -7.33 14.39 9.79
CA ILE A 364 -8.49 15.21 9.42
C ILE A 364 -9.80 14.48 9.71
N LEU A 365 -9.90 13.19 9.36
CA LEU A 365 -11.09 12.39 9.63
C LEU A 365 -11.38 12.25 11.13
N VAL A 366 -10.34 12.03 11.95
CA VAL A 366 -10.47 11.97 13.42
C VAL A 366 -10.94 13.31 13.99
N LEU A 367 -10.39 14.44 13.51
CA LEU A 367 -10.82 15.78 13.93
C LEU A 367 -12.28 16.06 13.54
N CYS A 368 -12.70 15.67 12.33
CA CYS A 368 -14.09 15.79 11.89
C CYS A 368 -15.04 14.94 12.75
N LEU A 369 -14.65 13.70 13.08
CA LEU A 369 -15.43 12.83 13.95
C LEU A 369 -15.57 13.40 15.37
N ALA A 370 -14.47 13.91 15.94
CA ALA A 370 -14.48 14.55 17.25
C ALA A 370 -15.39 15.79 17.26
N ALA A 371 -15.30 16.66 16.25
CA ALA A 371 -16.17 17.82 16.10
C ALA A 371 -17.66 17.41 16.00
N PHE A 372 -17.96 16.35 15.26
CA PHE A 372 -19.31 15.81 15.15
C PHE A 372 -19.86 15.31 16.48
N LEU A 373 -19.04 14.60 17.28
CA LEU A 373 -19.42 14.14 18.62
C LEU A 373 -19.68 15.32 19.58
N ILE A 374 -18.86 16.37 19.53
CA ILE A 374 -19.04 17.58 20.34
C ILE A 374 -20.35 18.30 19.97
N LEU A 375 -20.63 18.45 18.67
CA LEU A 375 -21.88 19.06 18.18
C LEU A 375 -23.11 18.22 18.55
N GLY A 376 -23.01 16.89 18.43
CA GLY A 376 -24.07 15.97 18.85
C GLY A 376 -24.34 16.03 20.35
N GLY A 377 -23.28 16.00 21.17
CA GLY A 377 -23.35 16.07 22.63
C GLY A 377 -23.90 17.41 23.12
N SER A 378 -23.44 18.53 22.56
CA SER A 378 -23.97 19.87 22.90
C SER A 378 -25.45 20.01 22.53
N ALA A 379 -25.87 19.54 21.35
CA ALA A 379 -27.27 19.54 20.96
C ALA A 379 -28.14 18.65 21.87
N TRP A 380 -27.61 17.52 22.32
CA TRP A 380 -28.28 16.64 23.30
C TRP A 380 -28.43 17.33 24.65
N ILE A 381 -27.36 17.93 25.20
CA ILE A 381 -27.40 18.67 26.46
C ILE A 381 -28.43 19.81 26.39
N ILE A 382 -28.46 20.57 25.30
CA ILE A 382 -29.43 21.66 25.11
C ILE A 382 -30.86 21.12 25.07
N ARG A 383 -31.11 19.99 24.39
CA ARG A 383 -32.44 19.34 24.40
C ARG A 383 -32.83 18.89 25.80
N THR A 384 -31.94 18.22 26.50
CA THR A 384 -32.20 17.70 27.85
C THR A 384 -32.45 18.83 28.85
N ARG A 385 -31.71 19.94 28.75
CA ARG A 385 -31.97 21.14 29.56
C ARG A 385 -33.34 21.75 29.26
N ARG A 386 -33.71 21.90 27.99
CA ARG A 386 -35.04 22.42 27.58
C ARG A 386 -36.19 21.49 27.95
N GLN A 387 -35.97 20.18 28.05
CA GLN A 387 -36.96 19.24 28.58
C GLN A 387 -37.14 19.42 30.08
N ARG A 388 -36.03 19.51 30.83
CA ARG A 388 -36.09 19.77 32.28
C ARG A 388 -36.69 21.12 32.65
N GLU A 389 -36.53 22.14 31.81
CA GLU A 389 -37.20 23.44 32.00
C GLU A 389 -38.72 23.30 31.86
N ARG A 390 -39.20 22.56 30.84
CA ARG A 390 -40.63 22.27 30.67
C ARG A 390 -41.20 21.45 31.83
N ASP A 391 -40.48 20.42 32.29
CA ASP A 391 -40.91 19.62 33.44
C ASP A 391 -41.00 20.45 34.74
N LYS A 392 -40.21 21.53 34.85
CA LYS A 392 -40.28 22.46 36.00
C LYS A 392 -41.46 23.41 35.90
N GLU A 393 -41.76 23.92 34.71
CA GLU A 393 -42.93 24.76 34.45
C GLU A 393 -44.23 24.00 34.75
N GLU A 394 -44.35 22.76 34.25
CA GLU A 394 -45.51 21.90 34.53
C GLU A 394 -45.67 21.60 36.03
N ARG A 395 -44.57 21.44 36.77
CA ARG A 395 -44.60 21.24 38.23
C ARG A 395 -45.00 22.49 38.99
N ILE A 396 -44.54 23.66 38.56
CA ILE A 396 -44.94 24.94 39.17
C ILE A 396 -46.43 25.16 38.94
N GLU A 397 -46.93 24.90 37.73
CA GLU A 397 -48.36 25.01 37.40
C GLU A 397 -49.21 24.04 38.22
N ALA A 398 -48.76 22.79 38.41
CA ALA A 398 -49.40 21.82 39.29
C ALA A 398 -49.38 22.26 40.77
N LEU A 399 -48.29 22.87 41.24
CA LEU A 399 -48.19 23.42 42.60
C LEU A 399 -49.09 24.64 42.79
N GLN A 400 -49.19 25.52 41.79
CA GLN A 400 -50.09 26.67 41.80
C GLN A 400 -51.55 26.20 41.91
N LYS A 401 -51.91 25.18 41.12
CA LYS A 401 -53.24 24.57 41.13
C LYS A 401 -53.57 23.91 42.47
N MET A 402 -52.60 23.22 43.08
CA MET A 402 -52.76 22.67 44.44
C MET A 402 -52.89 23.77 45.50
N VAL A 403 -52.22 24.91 45.35
CA VAL A 403 -52.33 26.06 46.27
C VAL A 403 -53.67 26.78 46.13
N ASP A 404 -54.20 26.91 44.90
CA ASP A 404 -55.52 27.49 44.66
C ASP A 404 -56.65 26.58 45.15
N GLU A 405 -56.50 25.25 45.01
CA GLU A 405 -57.39 24.28 45.66
C GLU A 405 -57.30 24.36 47.20
N TYR A 406 -56.11 24.61 47.76
CA TYR A 406 -55.92 24.79 49.21
C TYR A 406 -56.56 26.07 49.76
N LYS A 407 -56.60 27.15 48.99
CA LYS A 407 -57.24 28.42 49.37
C LYS A 407 -58.77 28.40 49.26
N SER A 408 -59.33 27.44 48.53
CA SER A 408 -60.76 27.41 48.17
C SER A 408 -61.61 26.43 48.98
N ALA A 409 -61.04 25.73 49.97
CA ALA A 409 -61.75 24.75 50.79
C ALA A 409 -62.23 25.33 52.14
N PRO A 410 -63.53 25.21 52.52
CA PRO A 410 -64.04 25.68 53.81
C PRO A 410 -63.47 24.90 55.01
N ALA A 411 -63.13 25.65 56.06
CA ALA A 411 -62.47 25.16 57.26
C ALA A 411 -63.37 24.29 58.15
N GLN A 412 -63.26 22.97 58.02
CA GLN A 412 -63.73 22.05 59.07
C GLN A 412 -63.10 20.65 58.98
N GLU A 413 -61.78 20.52 59.08
CA GLU A 413 -61.15 19.18 59.28
C GLU A 413 -59.74 19.19 59.92
N THR A 414 -59.44 20.16 60.79
CA THR A 414 -58.07 20.44 61.25
C THR A 414 -57.53 19.53 62.37
N LYS A 415 -58.25 18.50 62.82
CA LYS A 415 -57.76 17.58 63.89
C LYS A 415 -57.38 16.17 63.42
N LYS A 416 -57.88 15.68 62.27
CA LYS A 416 -57.44 14.40 61.68
C LYS A 416 -56.24 14.57 60.75
N ALA A 417 -56.12 15.70 60.06
CA ALA A 417 -54.99 16.00 59.17
C ALA A 417 -53.65 16.12 59.91
N GLY A 418 -53.63 16.70 61.12
CA GLY A 418 -52.41 16.86 61.93
C GLY A 418 -51.84 15.52 62.43
N LEU A 419 -52.68 14.59 62.88
CA LEU A 419 -52.28 13.25 63.29
C LEU A 419 -51.80 12.39 62.11
N SER A 420 -52.47 12.49 60.96
CA SER A 420 -52.03 11.82 59.72
C SER A 420 -50.73 12.41 59.17
N ALA A 421 -50.54 13.73 59.24
CA ALA A 421 -49.32 14.41 58.81
C ALA A 421 -48.13 14.05 59.71
N LEU A 422 -48.31 14.05 61.04
CA LEU A 422 -47.30 13.58 62.00
C LEU A 422 -46.92 12.12 61.77
N ARG A 423 -47.91 11.24 61.59
CA ARG A 423 -47.66 9.82 61.26
C ARG A 423 -46.90 9.67 59.94
N GLY A 424 -47.23 10.49 58.94
CA GLY A 424 -46.52 10.54 57.66
C GLY A 424 -45.06 11.02 57.79
N ILE A 425 -44.78 11.99 58.66
CA ILE A 425 -43.41 12.46 58.95
C ILE A 425 -42.61 11.37 59.67
N MET A 426 -43.19 10.69 60.67
CA MET A 426 -42.55 9.58 61.37
C MET A 426 -42.23 8.41 60.43
N LEU A 427 -43.13 8.07 59.50
CA LEU A 427 -42.87 7.07 58.47
C LEU A 427 -41.73 7.49 57.52
N LYS A 428 -41.64 8.77 57.15
CA LYS A 428 -40.52 9.29 56.35
C LYS A 428 -39.20 9.19 57.11
N GLN A 429 -39.17 9.52 58.40
CA GLN A 429 -37.98 9.36 59.24
C GLN A 429 -37.53 7.90 59.33
N LEU A 430 -38.47 6.97 59.57
CA LEU A 430 -38.19 5.53 59.55
C LEU A 430 -37.70 5.04 58.18
N GLY A 431 -38.27 5.59 57.10
CA GLY A 431 -37.86 5.32 55.72
C GLY A 431 -36.44 5.79 55.40
N ILE A 432 -36.00 6.92 55.95
CA ILE A 432 -34.61 7.39 55.82
C ILE A 432 -33.65 6.44 56.53
N ILE A 433 -33.98 6.02 57.77
CA ILE A 433 -33.19 5.03 58.51
C ILE A 433 -33.08 3.72 57.72
N LYS A 434 -34.19 3.26 57.12
CA LYS A 434 -34.23 2.05 56.30
C LYS A 434 -33.40 2.18 55.01
N MET A 435 -33.51 3.29 54.28
CA MET A 435 -32.74 3.54 53.06
C MET A 435 -31.23 3.48 53.31
N VAL A 436 -30.77 4.05 54.42
CA VAL A 436 -29.34 4.01 54.81
C VAL A 436 -28.92 2.58 55.18
N ALA A 437 -29.82 1.80 55.79
CA ALA A 437 -29.57 0.39 56.09
C ALA A 437 -29.50 -0.50 54.84
N GLU A 438 -30.31 -0.20 53.82
CA GLU A 438 -30.32 -0.88 52.52
C GLU A 438 -29.06 -0.55 51.68
N THR A 439 -28.59 0.70 51.76
CA THR A 439 -27.42 1.21 51.01
C THR A 439 -26.36 1.84 51.94
N PRO A 440 -25.57 1.02 52.67
CA PRO A 440 -24.71 1.48 53.76
C PRO A 440 -23.38 2.06 53.27
N THR A 441 -23.41 3.08 52.42
CA THR A 441 -22.22 3.85 52.04
C THR A 441 -21.76 4.74 53.20
N GLU A 442 -20.46 5.04 53.32
CA GLU A 442 -19.97 5.94 54.37
C GLU A 442 -20.66 7.31 54.34
N GLN A 443 -20.95 7.83 53.15
CA GLN A 443 -21.71 9.06 52.99
C GLN A 443 -23.14 8.95 53.55
N ASN A 444 -23.86 7.86 53.29
CA ASN A 444 -25.20 7.64 53.82
C ASN A 444 -25.19 7.45 55.35
N ARG A 445 -24.17 6.79 55.88
CA ARG A 445 -23.98 6.61 57.33
C ARG A 445 -23.67 7.93 58.02
N GLU A 446 -22.78 8.75 57.45
CA GLU A 446 -22.43 10.06 58.00
C GLU A 446 -23.61 11.04 57.94
N MET A 447 -24.38 11.02 56.84
CA MET A 447 -25.63 11.78 56.72
C MET A 447 -26.61 11.41 57.84
N LEU A 448 -26.82 10.11 58.09
CA LEU A 448 -27.72 9.66 59.16
C LEU A 448 -27.21 10.04 60.55
N ARG A 449 -25.90 9.93 60.82
CA ARG A 449 -25.29 10.37 62.08
C ARG A 449 -25.49 11.87 62.32
N LYS A 450 -25.29 12.69 61.27
CA LYS A 450 -25.50 14.14 61.36
C LYS A 450 -26.98 14.47 61.63
N ILE A 451 -27.91 13.79 60.97
CA ILE A 451 -29.35 14.00 61.20
C ILE A 451 -29.74 13.58 62.62
N SER A 452 -29.20 12.46 63.12
CA SER A 452 -29.50 11.99 64.47
C SER A 452 -28.83 12.85 65.56
N SER A 453 -27.69 13.49 65.28
CA SER A 453 -27.00 14.38 66.23
C SER A 453 -27.55 15.81 66.30
N ILE A 454 -28.49 16.21 65.43
CA ILE A 454 -29.04 17.57 65.41
C ILE A 454 -29.79 17.92 66.72
N ASP A 455 -30.28 16.92 67.46
CA ASP A 455 -31.10 17.11 68.66
C ASP A 455 -30.67 16.25 69.87
N GLY A 456 -29.51 15.57 69.84
CA GLY A 456 -29.08 14.68 70.94
C GLY A 456 -27.68 14.05 70.77
N GLU A 457 -27.09 13.59 71.88
CA GLU A 457 -25.80 12.88 71.89
C GLU A 457 -26.00 11.40 71.50
N THR A 458 -25.47 10.99 70.35
CA THR A 458 -25.63 9.62 69.82
C THR A 458 -24.60 8.62 70.34
N ASN A 459 -23.71 8.99 71.27
CA ASN A 459 -22.68 8.14 71.90
C ASN A 459 -21.95 7.17 70.93
N GLY A 460 -21.70 7.61 69.69
CA GLY A 460 -21.03 6.82 68.65
C GLY A 460 -21.91 5.82 67.89
N GLU A 461 -23.20 5.71 68.21
CA GLU A 461 -24.18 4.88 67.51
C GLU A 461 -24.75 5.58 66.25
N LEU A 462 -25.28 4.80 65.30
CA LEU A 462 -25.73 5.33 64.00
C LEU A 462 -27.05 6.12 64.11
N VAL A 463 -27.86 5.82 65.12
CA VAL A 463 -29.19 6.39 65.38
C VAL A 463 -29.32 6.72 66.87
N ASP A 464 -30.15 7.72 67.19
CA ASP A 464 -30.59 7.97 68.56
C ASP A 464 -31.70 6.97 68.94
N TRP A 465 -31.36 5.99 69.76
CA TRP A 465 -32.31 4.94 70.14
C TRP A 465 -33.47 5.42 71.00
N GLY A 466 -33.30 6.49 71.79
CA GLY A 466 -34.41 7.06 72.56
C GLY A 466 -35.52 7.49 71.63
N LYS A 467 -35.16 8.24 70.58
CA LYS A 467 -36.11 8.67 69.53
C LYS A 467 -36.64 7.54 68.67
N VAL A 468 -35.83 6.53 68.37
CA VAL A 468 -36.30 5.35 67.62
C VAL A 468 -37.36 4.60 68.42
N PHE A 469 -37.19 4.44 69.73
CA PHE A 469 -38.18 3.81 70.59
C PHE A 469 -39.48 4.62 70.64
N GLU A 470 -39.40 5.95 70.82
CA GLU A 470 -40.57 6.85 70.78
C GLU A 470 -41.28 6.80 69.42
N LEU A 471 -40.53 6.83 68.32
CA LEU A 471 -41.07 6.74 66.97
C LEU A 471 -41.84 5.44 66.76
N ILE A 472 -41.34 4.34 67.32
CA ILE A 472 -41.97 3.02 67.20
C ILE A 472 -43.20 2.92 68.08
N ASP A 473 -43.16 3.45 69.30
CA ASP A 473 -44.34 3.58 70.15
C ASP A 473 -45.43 4.40 69.47
N ASN A 474 -45.08 5.52 68.85
CA ASN A 474 -46.05 6.35 68.14
C ASN A 474 -46.62 5.69 66.87
N LEU A 475 -45.80 4.95 66.11
CA LEU A 475 -46.23 4.29 64.87
C LEU A 475 -46.99 2.97 65.08
N TYR A 476 -46.65 2.25 66.15
CA TYR A 476 -47.15 0.90 66.46
C TYR A 476 -47.89 0.86 67.80
N SER A 477 -48.69 1.89 68.07
CA SER A 477 -49.66 1.95 69.18
C SER A 477 -49.06 1.61 70.55
N GLY A 478 -47.88 2.11 70.93
CA GLY A 478 -47.23 1.89 72.22
C GLY A 478 -46.53 0.52 72.36
N PHE A 479 -46.08 -0.06 71.25
CA PHE A 479 -45.49 -1.40 71.21
C PHE A 479 -44.25 -1.57 72.11
N TYR A 480 -43.28 -0.67 72.04
CA TYR A 480 -42.05 -0.73 72.84
C TYR A 480 -42.34 -0.58 74.33
N SER A 481 -43.20 0.36 74.72
CA SER A 481 -43.64 0.54 76.11
C SER A 481 -44.29 -0.73 76.68
N ARG A 482 -45.11 -1.44 75.89
CA ARG A 482 -45.68 -2.75 76.31
C ARG A 482 -44.62 -3.85 76.38
N LEU A 483 -43.75 -3.94 75.38
CA LEU A 483 -42.66 -4.91 75.35
C LEU A 483 -41.79 -4.82 76.61
N ARG A 484 -41.40 -3.60 76.99
CA ARG A 484 -40.56 -3.36 78.16
C ARG A 484 -41.28 -3.64 79.48
N ARG A 485 -42.58 -3.35 79.57
CA ARG A 485 -43.39 -3.69 80.76
C ARG A 485 -43.50 -5.20 80.98
N GLN A 486 -43.62 -5.98 79.91
CA GLN A 486 -43.87 -7.42 79.99
C GLN A 486 -42.59 -8.26 80.00
N TYR A 487 -41.52 -7.79 79.34
CA TYR A 487 -40.30 -8.57 79.10
C TYR A 487 -39.00 -7.80 79.39
N GLY A 488 -39.07 -6.58 79.94
CA GLY A 488 -37.91 -5.70 80.15
C GLY A 488 -36.83 -6.29 81.08
N ASP A 489 -37.23 -7.07 82.08
CA ASP A 489 -36.27 -7.73 83.00
C ASP A 489 -35.59 -8.96 82.36
N LEU A 490 -36.14 -9.47 81.25
CA LEU A 490 -35.67 -10.67 80.57
C LEU A 490 -34.81 -10.35 79.34
N LEU A 491 -35.09 -9.22 78.68
CA LEU A 491 -34.44 -8.78 77.44
C LEU A 491 -33.30 -7.81 77.74
N SER A 492 -32.17 -7.97 77.06
CA SER A 492 -31.11 -6.96 77.06
C SER A 492 -31.48 -5.79 76.15
N GLN A 493 -30.91 -4.61 76.40
CA GLN A 493 -31.12 -3.42 75.57
C GLN A 493 -30.84 -3.69 74.07
N LYS A 494 -29.79 -4.46 73.75
CA LYS A 494 -29.46 -4.85 72.37
C LYS A 494 -30.50 -5.81 71.76
N GLU A 495 -31.20 -6.61 72.57
CA GLU A 495 -32.31 -7.46 72.10
C GLU A 495 -33.59 -6.62 71.88
N GLU A 496 -33.87 -5.64 72.73
CA GLU A 496 -34.97 -4.68 72.53
C GLU A 496 -34.82 -3.90 71.21
N GLN A 497 -33.61 -3.40 70.94
CA GLN A 497 -33.25 -2.72 69.69
C GLN A 497 -33.56 -3.58 68.45
N ILE A 498 -33.22 -4.87 68.51
CA ILE A 498 -33.47 -5.82 67.42
C ILE A 498 -34.98 -6.05 67.23
N ILE A 499 -35.73 -6.25 68.32
CA ILE A 499 -37.18 -6.50 68.25
C ILE A 499 -37.90 -5.31 67.62
N VAL A 500 -37.56 -4.09 68.04
CA VAL A 500 -38.17 -2.86 67.52
C VAL A 500 -37.93 -2.70 66.02
N LEU A 501 -36.70 -2.95 65.55
CA LEU A 501 -36.40 -2.91 64.11
C LEU A 501 -37.10 -4.04 63.34
N MET A 502 -37.25 -5.22 63.94
CA MET A 502 -38.02 -6.31 63.32
C MET A 502 -39.50 -5.94 63.14
N VAL A 503 -40.12 -5.30 64.14
CA VAL A 503 -41.51 -4.82 64.05
C VAL A 503 -41.67 -3.74 62.98
N ALA A 504 -40.64 -2.91 62.80
CA ALA A 504 -40.55 -1.92 61.74
C ALA A 504 -40.28 -2.50 60.33
N GLY A 505 -40.08 -3.82 60.21
CA GLY A 505 -39.88 -4.50 58.94
C GLY A 505 -38.48 -4.37 58.36
N PHE A 506 -37.46 -4.25 59.22
CA PHE A 506 -36.05 -4.26 58.81
C PHE A 506 -35.54 -5.70 58.64
N SER A 507 -34.80 -5.96 57.57
CA SER A 507 -34.16 -7.27 57.33
C SER A 507 -33.01 -7.52 58.32
N THR A 508 -32.56 -8.77 58.45
CA THR A 508 -31.41 -9.11 59.32
C THR A 508 -30.14 -8.35 58.93
N LYS A 509 -29.94 -8.08 57.62
CA LYS A 509 -28.81 -7.31 57.10
C LYS A 509 -28.95 -5.82 57.42
N GLU A 510 -30.14 -5.27 57.35
CA GLU A 510 -30.40 -3.87 57.72
C GLU A 510 -30.21 -3.65 59.24
N ILE A 511 -30.72 -4.58 60.06
CA ILE A 511 -30.55 -4.54 61.53
C ILE A 511 -29.07 -4.57 61.91
N SER A 512 -28.25 -5.38 61.23
CA SER A 512 -26.80 -5.44 61.49
C SER A 512 -26.12 -4.10 61.20
N VAL A 513 -26.56 -3.39 60.14
CA VAL A 513 -26.04 -2.06 59.79
C VAL A 513 -26.39 -1.02 60.85
N ILE A 514 -27.66 -0.95 61.28
CA ILE A 514 -28.14 0.07 62.24
C ILE A 514 -27.56 -0.15 63.63
N THR A 515 -27.51 -1.40 64.09
CA THR A 515 -27.04 -1.74 65.44
C THR A 515 -25.52 -1.85 65.57
N GLY A 516 -24.78 -1.78 64.45
CA GLY A 516 -23.32 -1.92 64.41
C GLY A 516 -22.80 -3.33 64.76
N GLN A 517 -23.66 -4.35 64.67
CA GLN A 517 -23.32 -5.75 64.97
C GLN A 517 -23.16 -6.55 63.68
N THR A 518 -22.49 -7.71 63.72
CA THR A 518 -22.43 -8.60 62.55
C THR A 518 -23.76 -9.33 62.34
N THR A 519 -24.05 -9.73 61.11
CA THR A 519 -25.28 -10.48 60.77
C THR A 519 -25.39 -11.79 61.56
N SER A 520 -24.27 -12.49 61.80
CA SER A 520 -24.23 -13.71 62.63
C SER A 520 -24.64 -13.43 64.07
N THR A 521 -24.17 -12.34 64.68
CA THR A 521 -24.60 -11.91 66.02
C THR A 521 -26.11 -11.61 66.06
N ILE A 522 -26.67 -10.99 65.01
CA ILE A 522 -28.12 -10.76 64.95
C ILE A 522 -28.90 -12.08 64.90
N TYR A 523 -28.46 -13.08 64.13
CA TYR A 523 -29.12 -14.41 64.13
C TYR A 523 -29.07 -15.09 65.50
N VAL A 524 -27.91 -15.06 66.18
CA VAL A 524 -27.77 -15.61 67.54
C VAL A 524 -28.69 -14.89 68.52
N ARG A 525 -28.74 -13.55 68.47
CA ARG A 525 -29.65 -12.76 69.34
C ARG A 525 -31.12 -13.01 69.01
N LYS A 526 -31.52 -13.18 67.75
CA LYS A 526 -32.89 -13.59 67.39
C LYS A 526 -33.25 -14.96 67.99
N SER A 527 -32.31 -15.90 68.00
CA SER A 527 -32.49 -17.21 68.66
C SER A 527 -32.59 -17.09 70.19
N SER A 528 -31.77 -16.24 70.81
CA SER A 528 -31.88 -15.88 72.23
C SER A 528 -33.23 -15.26 72.58
N ILE A 529 -33.66 -14.25 71.79
CA ILE A 529 -34.97 -13.58 71.91
C ILE A 529 -36.09 -14.61 71.81
N ARG A 530 -36.04 -15.52 70.84
CA ARG A 530 -37.02 -16.60 70.67
C ARG A 530 -37.14 -17.47 71.93
N LYS A 531 -36.00 -17.92 72.48
CA LYS A 531 -35.96 -18.74 73.70
C LYS A 531 -36.50 -17.99 74.92
N LYS A 532 -36.10 -16.72 75.09
CA LYS A 532 -36.55 -15.85 76.19
C LYS A 532 -38.05 -15.57 76.13
N LEU A 533 -38.57 -15.28 74.94
CA LEU A 533 -39.99 -14.99 74.74
C LEU A 533 -40.87 -16.24 74.70
N GLY A 534 -40.28 -17.45 74.67
CA GLY A 534 -41.01 -18.72 74.57
C GLY A 534 -41.68 -18.94 73.22
N VAL A 535 -41.15 -18.36 72.14
CA VAL A 535 -41.73 -18.49 70.79
C VAL A 535 -41.35 -19.85 70.20
N PRO A 536 -42.31 -20.66 69.70
CA PRO A 536 -42.03 -21.93 69.03
C PRO A 536 -41.05 -21.76 67.85
N GLU A 537 -40.24 -22.79 67.55
CA GLU A 537 -39.16 -22.70 66.54
C GLU A 537 -39.64 -22.31 65.14
N LYS A 538 -40.89 -22.62 64.79
CA LYS A 538 -41.49 -22.36 63.49
C LYS A 538 -42.29 -21.05 63.42
N ASP A 539 -42.48 -20.37 64.54
CA ASP A 539 -43.30 -19.17 64.60
C ASP A 539 -42.47 -17.88 64.43
N ASP A 540 -43.12 -16.88 63.84
CA ASP A 540 -42.56 -15.55 63.65
C ASP A 540 -42.63 -14.73 64.96
N ILE A 541 -41.47 -14.23 65.40
CA ILE A 541 -41.32 -13.49 66.66
C ILE A 541 -42.19 -12.21 66.66
N VAL A 542 -42.32 -11.53 65.52
CA VAL A 542 -43.12 -10.29 65.40
C VAL A 542 -44.61 -10.62 65.46
N ALA A 543 -45.05 -11.67 64.77
CA ALA A 543 -46.43 -12.14 64.80
C ALA A 543 -46.84 -12.57 66.22
N PHE A 544 -45.96 -13.29 66.93
CA PHE A 544 -46.17 -13.70 68.33
C PHE A 544 -46.34 -12.50 69.27
N LEU A 545 -45.46 -11.50 69.17
CA LEU A 545 -45.51 -10.29 70.00
C LEU A 545 -46.73 -9.40 69.67
N ARG A 546 -47.21 -9.41 68.43
CA ARG A 546 -48.42 -8.68 68.03
C ARG A 546 -49.71 -9.37 68.49
N HIS A 547 -49.77 -10.70 68.52
CA HIS A 547 -50.95 -11.44 68.98
C HIS A 547 -51.16 -11.33 70.50
N ARG A 548 -50.09 -11.39 71.30
CA ARG A 548 -50.17 -11.23 72.76
C ARG A 548 -50.35 -9.79 73.26
N SER A 549 -50.31 -8.80 72.37
CA SER A 549 -50.51 -7.39 72.71
C SER A 549 -51.92 -6.87 72.37
N ILE A 550 -52.84 -7.78 72.04
CA ILE A 550 -54.27 -7.51 71.80
C ILE A 550 -55.15 -7.99 72.98
N ASP A 551 -54.58 -8.70 73.97
CA ASP A 551 -55.26 -9.03 75.24
C ASP A 551 -54.84 -8.11 76.39
#